data_AF-A0A7U7GC47-F1
#
_entry.id   AF-A0A7U7GC47-F1
#
_cell.length_a   1.000
_cell.length_b   1.000
_cell.length_c   1.000
_cell.angle_alpha   90.00
_cell.angle_beta   90.00
_cell.angle_gamma   90.00
#
_symmetry.space_group_name_H-M   'P 1'
#
loop_
_entity.id
_entity.type
_entity.pdbx_description
1 polymer ?
#
loop_
_entity_poly.entity_id
_entity_poly.type
_entity_poly.pdbx_seq_one_letter_code
_entity_poly.pdbx_strand_id
1 'polypeptide(L)'
;MIIQVDENISLEVYFDPADREEGYQDDIRLYLIESGPKEKRIFKADRTGFLLTAKQAKQLANALQEAATASNNLPRDSAIKVVK
;
A
#
# COMPACT_ATOMS: atom_id res chain seq x y z
N MET A 1 5.73 -3.53 9.72
CA MET A 1 5.95 -4.48 8.60
C MET A 1 6.38 -3.67 7.40
N ILE A 2 7.45 -4.09 6.70
CA ILE A 2 7.90 -3.45 5.46
C ILE A 2 7.73 -4.46 4.31
N ILE A 3 7.12 -4.03 3.21
CA ILE A 3 6.94 -4.79 1.99
C ILE A 3 7.74 -4.10 0.89
N GLN A 4 8.71 -4.81 0.30
CA GLN A 4 9.44 -4.30 -0.86
C GLN A 4 8.58 -4.46 -2.12
N VAL A 5 8.37 -3.38 -2.87
CA VAL A 5 7.60 -3.40 -4.13
C VAL A 5 8.54 -3.58 -5.32
N ASP A 6 9.60 -2.77 -5.37
CA ASP A 6 10.69 -2.87 -6.35
C ASP A 6 12.02 -2.44 -5.70
N GLU A 7 13.08 -2.20 -6.46
CA GLU A 7 14.39 -1.80 -5.92
C GLU A 7 14.41 -0.44 -5.18
N ASN A 8 13.48 0.47 -5.50
CA ASN A 8 13.45 1.83 -4.97
C ASN A 8 12.22 2.11 -4.10
N ILE A 9 11.14 1.32 -4.22
CA ILE A 9 9.84 1.54 -3.56
C ILE A 9 9.57 0.45 -2.52
N SER A 10 9.16 0.90 -1.33
CA SER A 10 8.67 0.04 -0.26
C SER A 10 7.41 0.61 0.40
N LEU A 11 6.61 -0.29 0.97
CA LEU A 11 5.45 0.03 1.79
C LEU A 11 5.77 -0.31 3.24
N GLU A 12 5.48 0.60 4.16
CA GLU A 12 5.58 0.31 5.59
C GLU A 12 4.21 0.47 6.26
N VAL A 13 3.81 -0.56 7.02
CA VAL A 13 2.57 -0.54 7.81
C VAL A 13 2.91 -0.88 9.26
N TYR A 14 2.53 -0.01 10.18
CA TYR A 14 2.73 -0.25 11.61
C TYR A 14 1.71 0.49 12.48
N PHE A 15 1.65 0.08 13.74
CA PHE A 15 0.91 0.73 14.81
C PHE A 15 1.87 0.89 15.99
N ASP A 16 1.91 2.07 16.60
CA ASP A 16 2.67 2.34 17.82
C ASP A 16 1.72 2.97 18.87
N PRO A 17 1.55 2.37 20.06
CA PRO A 17 0.72 2.97 21.10
C PRO A 17 1.22 4.34 21.58
N ALA A 18 2.51 4.67 21.44
CA ALA A 18 3.05 5.98 21.80
C ALA A 18 2.58 7.09 20.84
N ASP A 19 2.14 6.72 19.64
CA ASP A 19 1.65 7.63 18.61
C ASP A 19 0.15 7.93 18.73
N ARG A 20 -0.54 7.36 19.72
CA ARG A 20 -1.98 7.59 19.92
C ARG A 20 -2.24 8.99 20.44
N GLU A 21 -3.10 9.70 19.73
CA GLU A 21 -3.62 10.99 20.15
C GLU A 21 -5.03 10.81 20.77
N GLU A 22 -5.25 11.45 21.92
CA GLU A 22 -6.56 11.40 22.58
C GLU A 22 -7.64 12.05 21.71
N GLY A 23 -8.78 11.36 21.56
CA GLY A 23 -9.88 11.82 20.70
C GLY A 23 -9.79 11.35 19.24
N TYR A 24 -8.68 10.72 18.84
CA TYR A 24 -8.48 10.18 17.50
C TYR A 24 -8.45 8.64 17.51
N GLN A 25 -8.88 8.03 16.39
CA GLN A 25 -9.00 6.56 16.27
C GLN A 25 -8.17 6.00 15.11
N ASP A 26 -7.48 6.86 14.37
CA ASP A 26 -6.63 6.55 13.23
C ASP A 26 -5.17 6.42 13.67
N ASP A 27 -4.85 5.29 14.30
CA ASP A 27 -3.54 5.02 14.89
C ASP A 27 -2.66 4.08 14.05
N ILE A 28 -3.17 3.58 12.93
CA ILE A 28 -2.41 2.71 12.01
C ILE A 28 -1.80 3.56 10.92
N ARG A 29 -0.47 3.54 10.79
CA ARG A 29 0.27 4.24 9.75
C ARG A 29 0.50 3.34 8.55
N LEU A 30 0.29 3.90 7.36
CA LEU A 30 0.76 3.36 6.09
C LEU A 30 1.67 4.39 5.42
N TYR A 31 2.90 4.01 5.09
CA TYR A 31 3.85 4.81 4.32
C TYR A 31 4.18 4.15 2.98
N LEU A 32 4.21 4.97 1.94
CA LEU A 32 4.91 4.77 0.67
C LEU A 32 6.29 5.42 0.81
N ILE A 33 7.34 4.65 0.60
CA ILE A 33 8.72 5.10 0.76
C ILE A 33 9.42 4.90 -0.57
N GLU A 34 10.02 5.96 -1.10
CA GLU A 34 10.76 5.91 -2.37
C GLU A 34 12.17 6.46 -2.20
N SER A 35 13.13 5.68 -2.68
CA SER A 35 14.57 5.97 -2.64
C SER A 35 15.12 6.25 -4.04
N GLY A 36 16.42 6.56 -4.13
CA GLY A 36 17.07 6.86 -5.42
C GLY A 36 17.04 8.35 -5.83
N PRO A 37 17.43 8.69 -7.07
CA PRO A 37 17.55 10.07 -7.53
C PRO A 37 16.19 10.78 -7.65
N LYS A 38 16.05 12.00 -7.09
CA LYS A 38 14.76 12.70 -6.96
C LYS A 38 14.08 12.96 -8.31
N GLU A 39 14.85 13.21 -9.35
CA GLU A 39 14.37 13.45 -10.71
C GLU A 39 13.74 12.24 -11.39
N LYS A 40 13.95 11.02 -10.84
CA LYS A 40 13.36 9.77 -11.32
C LYS A 40 12.19 9.29 -10.46
N ARG A 41 11.90 9.99 -9.37
CA ARG A 41 10.91 9.57 -8.39
C ARG A 41 9.50 9.88 -8.83
N ILE A 42 8.57 9.00 -8.46
CA ILE A 42 7.13 9.18 -8.64
C ILE A 42 6.58 10.11 -7.57
N PHE A 43 7.01 9.94 -6.32
CA PHE A 43 6.55 10.73 -5.18
C PHE A 43 7.43 11.95 -4.96
N LYS A 44 6.79 13.09 -4.69
CA LYS A 44 7.50 14.35 -4.37
C LYS A 44 8.29 14.27 -3.06
N ALA A 45 7.84 13.45 -2.12
CA ALA A 45 8.45 13.27 -0.81
C ALA A 45 9.08 11.88 -0.68
N ASP A 46 10.17 11.78 0.08
CA ASP A 46 10.85 10.51 0.39
C ASP A 46 9.92 9.51 1.10
N ARG A 47 8.98 10.04 1.88
CA ARG A 47 7.93 9.28 2.57
C ARG A 47 6.59 10.00 2.39
N THR A 48 5.61 9.29 1.87
CA THR A 48 4.22 9.74 1.78
C THR A 48 3.35 8.77 2.56
N GLY A 49 2.58 9.24 3.53
CA GLY A 49 1.76 8.34 4.33
C GLY A 49 0.50 8.97 4.88
N PHE A 50 -0.37 8.11 5.36
CA PHE A 50 -1.64 8.48 5.98
C PHE A 50 -1.96 7.55 7.14
N LEU A 51 -2.83 8.06 8.01
CA LEU A 51 -3.36 7.33 9.15
C LEU A 51 -4.67 6.63 8.78
N LEU A 52 -4.88 5.47 9.37
CA LEU A 52 -6.05 4.64 9.17
C LEU A 52 -6.61 4.25 10.53
N THR A 53 -7.94 4.30 10.65
CA THR A 53 -8.63 3.59 11.73
C THR A 53 -8.46 2.08 11.56
N ALA A 54 -8.59 1.34 12.66
CA ALA A 54 -8.61 -0.13 12.61
C ALA A 54 -9.66 -0.69 11.62
N LYS A 55 -10.79 0.01 11.45
CA LYS A 55 -11.81 -0.35 10.46
C LYS A 55 -11.31 -0.18 9.03
N GLN A 56 -10.73 0.97 8.71
CA GLN A 56 -10.22 1.24 7.35
C GLN A 56 -9.03 0.33 7.01
N ALA A 57 -8.13 0.07 7.95
CA ALA A 57 -7.01 -0.85 7.75
C ALA A 57 -7.51 -2.27 7.39
N LYS A 58 -8.54 -2.77 8.07
CA LYS A 58 -9.18 -4.05 7.73
C LYS A 58 -9.85 -4.03 6.35
N GLN A 59 -10.53 -2.93 6.01
CA GLN A 59 -11.13 -2.77 4.68
C GLN A 59 -10.07 -2.79 3.58
N LEU A 60 -8.95 -2.09 3.78
CA LEU A 60 -7.82 -2.09 2.83
C LEU A 60 -7.20 -3.49 2.69
N ALA A 61 -6.98 -4.19 3.81
CA ALA A 61 -6.45 -5.56 3.78
C ALA A 61 -7.35 -6.51 2.98
N ASN A 62 -8.67 -6.43 3.19
CA ASN A 62 -9.63 -7.24 2.42
C ASN A 62 -9.61 -6.89 0.94
N ALA A 63 -9.60 -5.61 0.58
CA ALA A 63 -9.55 -5.18 -0.83
C ALA A 63 -8.27 -5.68 -1.53
N LEU A 64 -7.13 -5.65 -0.84
CA LEU A 64 -5.87 -6.21 -1.37
C LEU A 64 -5.96 -7.73 -1.55
N GLN A 65 -6.56 -8.44 -0.60
CA GLN A 65 -6.75 -9.90 -0.68
C GLN A 65 -7.68 -10.29 -1.84
N GLU A 66 -8.77 -9.56 -2.04
CA GLU A 66 -9.70 -9.76 -3.15
C GLU A 66 -9.01 -9.51 -4.50
N ALA A 67 -8.26 -8.40 -4.62
CA ALA A 67 -7.51 -8.08 -5.83
C ALA A 67 -6.45 -9.15 -6.16
N ALA A 68 -5.71 -9.62 -5.15
CA ALA A 68 -4.73 -10.69 -5.33
C ALA A 68 -5.39 -12.00 -5.79
N THR A 69 -6.54 -12.34 -5.19
CA THR A 69 -7.32 -13.54 -5.57
C THR A 69 -7.80 -13.43 -7.02
N ALA A 70 -8.37 -12.29 -7.41
CA ALA A 70 -8.81 -12.06 -8.78
C ALA A 70 -7.63 -12.14 -9.78
N SER A 71 -6.49 -11.53 -9.45
CA SER A 71 -5.30 -11.56 -10.29
C SER A 71 -4.73 -12.97 -10.49
N ASN A 72 -4.82 -13.84 -9.49
CA ASN A 72 -4.33 -15.22 -9.59
C ASN A 72 -5.28 -16.13 -10.38
N ASN A 73 -6.58 -15.84 -10.35
CA ASN A 73 -7.61 -16.67 -10.97
C ASN A 73 -7.83 -16.38 -12.47
N LEU A 74 -7.32 -15.25 -12.98
CA LEU A 74 -7.38 -14.93 -14.40
C LEU A 74 -6.12 -15.41 -15.13
N PRO A 75 -6.21 -16.33 -16.10
CA PRO A 75 -5.05 -16.75 -16.88
C PRO A 75 -4.52 -15.56 -17.68
N ARG A 76 -3.22 -15.27 -17.55
CA ARG A 76 -2.57 -14.13 -18.21
C ARG A 76 -2.75 -14.12 -19.73
N ASP A 77 -2.87 -15.29 -20.35
CA ASP A 77 -3.05 -15.46 -21.80
C ASP A 77 -4.49 -15.22 -22.31
N SER A 78 -5.48 -15.16 -21.42
CA SER A 78 -6.89 -14.97 -21.81
C SER A 78 -7.24 -13.50 -22.09
N ALA A 79 -6.43 -12.56 -21.59
CA ALA A 79 -6.67 -11.12 -21.71
C ALA A 79 -6.33 -10.54 -23.12
N ILE A 80 -5.57 -11.26 -23.94
CA ILE A 80 -5.08 -10.76 -25.25
C ILE A 80 -6.07 -11.05 -26.40
N LYS A 81 -7.08 -11.92 -26.21
CA LYS A 81 -7.99 -12.32 -27.31
C LYS A 81 -9.22 -11.42 -27.52
N VAL A 82 -9.33 -10.29 -26.84
CA VAL A 82 -10.45 -9.34 -27.02
C VAL A 82 -10.00 -8.08 -27.77
N VAL A 83 -9.39 -8.26 -28.94
CA VAL A 83 -9.46 -7.29 -30.04
C VAL A 83 -9.45 -8.10 -31.33
N LYS A 84 -10.62 -8.27 -31.94
CA LYS A 84 -10.76 -8.65 -33.35
C LYS A 84 -11.16 -7.41 -34.13
#